data_AF-A0A536ED14-F1
#
_entry.id   AF-A0A536ED14-F1
#
_cell.length_a   1.000
_cell.length_b   1.000
_cell.length_c   1.000
_cell.angle_alpha   90.00
_cell.angle_beta   90.00
_cell.angle_gamma   90.00
#
_symmetry.space_group_name_H-M   'P 1'
#
loop_
_entity.id
_entity.type
_entity.pdbx_description
1 polymer ?
#
loop_
_entity_poly.entity_id
_entity_poly.type
_entity_poly.pdbx_seq_one_letter_code
_entity_poly.pdbx_strand_id
1 'polypeptide(L)'
;MAAPRRRLVLNPDARELEAQRVACSYLVRGCERALFDFGLIAGEMGGVEAARIDERAAHIMHGVLGSWRDTLSLLTDHLTDRDFAASSDVWTVMRTAATRNAAINTQLD
;
A
#
# COMPACT_ATOMS: atom_id res chain seq x y z
N MET A 1 -29.49 -4.36 13.99
CA MET A 1 -28.26 -4.83 14.67
C MET A 1 -27.07 -4.22 13.94
N ALA A 2 -26.39 -3.24 14.56
CA ALA A 2 -25.21 -2.62 13.97
C ALA A 2 -24.02 -3.57 14.13
N ALA A 3 -23.34 -3.91 13.04
CA ALA A 3 -22.15 -4.75 13.07
C ALA A 3 -21.09 -4.10 13.98
N PRO A 4 -20.34 -4.90 14.76
CA PRO A 4 -19.26 -4.36 15.58
C PRO A 4 -18.23 -3.74 14.63
N ARG A 5 -18.02 -2.42 14.79
CA ARG A 5 -16.91 -1.70 14.15
C ARG A 5 -15.62 -2.40 14.61
N ARG A 6 -15.08 -3.28 13.75
CA ARG A 6 -13.80 -3.94 13.99
C ARG A 6 -12.81 -2.85 14.34
N ARG A 7 -12.18 -2.99 15.51
CA ARG A 7 -11.02 -2.17 15.90
C ARG A 7 -10.07 -2.18 14.71
N LEU A 8 -9.77 -0.99 14.19
CA LEU A 8 -8.57 -0.75 13.40
C LEU A 8 -7.42 -1.41 14.17
N VAL A 9 -6.80 -2.42 13.57
CA VAL A 9 -5.60 -3.03 14.13
C VAL A 9 -4.57 -1.89 14.14
N LEU A 10 -4.33 -1.31 15.32
CA LEU A 10 -3.50 -0.11 15.51
C LEU A 10 -2.01 -0.35 15.20
N ASN A 11 -1.64 -1.54 14.72
CA ASN A 11 -0.31 -1.86 14.22
C ASN A 11 -0.41 -3.14 13.36
N PRO A 12 -0.79 -3.06 12.07
CA PRO A 12 -0.88 -4.24 11.23
C PRO A 12 0.49 -4.93 11.14
N ASP A 13 0.49 -6.26 11.13
CA ASP A 13 1.72 -7.02 10.86
C ASP A 13 2.16 -6.83 9.40
N ALA A 14 3.39 -7.22 9.06
CA ALA A 14 3.93 -7.00 7.72
C ALA A 14 3.11 -7.72 6.63
N ARG A 15 2.48 -8.85 6.97
CA ARG A 15 1.67 -9.64 6.05
C ARG A 15 0.33 -8.95 5.77
N GLU A 16 -0.28 -8.36 6.79
CA GLU A 16 -1.51 -7.57 6.67
C GLU A 16 -1.24 -6.28 5.87
N LEU A 17 -0.10 -5.61 6.09
CA LEU A 17 0.32 -4.45 5.28
C LEU A 17 0.53 -4.83 3.81
N GLU A 18 1.18 -5.97 3.54
CA GLU A 18 1.36 -6.46 2.17
C GLU A 18 0.02 -6.82 1.52
N ALA A 19 -0.89 -7.47 2.25
CA ALA A 19 -2.24 -7.76 1.76
C ALA A 19 -3.02 -6.47 1.43
N GLN A 20 -2.90 -5.44 2.28
CA GLN A 20 -3.48 -4.12 2.03
C GLN A 20 -2.86 -3.45 0.81
N ARG A 21 -1.52 -3.53 0.63
CA ARG A 21 -0.83 -3.01 -0.55
C ARG A 21 -1.34 -3.68 -1.82
N VAL A 22 -1.43 -5.01 -1.82
CA VAL A 22 -1.98 -5.79 -2.94
C VAL A 22 -3.41 -5.36 -3.24
N ALA A 23 -4.30 -5.32 -2.25
CA ALA A 23 -5.69 -4.90 -2.44
C ALA A 23 -5.78 -3.46 -3.00
N CYS A 24 -4.99 -2.54 -2.46
CA CYS A 24 -4.92 -1.15 -2.91
C CYS A 24 -4.46 -1.05 -4.37
N SER A 25 -3.49 -1.87 -4.80
CA SER A 25 -3.03 -1.91 -6.19
C SER A 25 -4.13 -2.32 -7.18
N TYR A 26 -5.05 -3.21 -6.78
CA TYR A 26 -6.20 -3.57 -7.61
C TYR A 26 -7.21 -2.43 -7.74
N LEU A 27 -7.40 -1.64 -6.67
CA LEU A 27 -8.27 -0.46 -6.71
C LEU A 27 -7.71 0.62 -7.65
N VAL A 28 -6.39 0.86 -7.60
CA VAL A 28 -5.69 1.77 -8.53
C VAL A 28 -5.92 1.33 -9.98
N ARG A 29 -5.63 0.06 -10.30
CA ARG A 29 -5.83 -0.49 -11.65
C ARG A 29 -7.29 -0.43 -12.12
N GLY A 30 -8.23 -0.67 -11.21
CA GLY A 30 -9.66 -0.55 -11.49
C GLY A 30 -10.06 0.87 -11.87
N CYS A 31 -9.55 1.87 -11.13
CA CYS A 31 -9.81 3.29 -11.43
C CYS A 31 -9.17 3.71 -12.77
N GLU A 32 -7.94 3.26 -13.04
CA GLU A 32 -7.26 3.53 -14.32
C GLU A 32 -8.03 2.95 -15.51
N ARG A 33 -8.55 1.72 -15.38
CA ARG A 33 -9.38 1.09 -16.40
C ARG A 33 -10.70 1.84 -16.60
N ALA A 34 -11.39 2.20 -15.53
CA ALA A 34 -12.63 2.96 -15.63
C ALA A 34 -12.43 4.33 -16.32
N LEU A 35 -11.31 5.01 -16.05
CA LEU A 35 -10.94 6.25 -16.73
C LEU A 35 -10.68 6.05 -18.22
N PHE A 36 -10.04 4.94 -18.61
CA PHE A 36 -9.90 4.56 -20.01
C PHE A 36 -11.27 4.33 -20.66
N ASP A 37 -12.18 3.62 -19.99
CA ASP A 37 -13.52 3.33 -20.49
C ASP A 37 -14.34 4.62 -20.67
N PHE A 38 -14.26 5.60 -19.76
CA PHE A 38 -14.87 6.92 -19.95
C PHE A 38 -14.33 7.65 -21.19
N GLY A 39 -13.03 7.57 -21.44
CA GLY A 39 -12.40 8.15 -22.63
C GLY A 39 -12.84 7.47 -23.94
N LEU A 40 -13.13 6.17 -23.89
CA LEU A 40 -13.65 5.40 -25.03
C LEU A 40 -15.13 5.70 -25.30
N ILE A 41 -15.96 5.75 -24.24
CA ILE A 41 -17.40 6.04 -24.32
C ILE A 41 -17.67 7.45 -24.84
N ALA A 42 -16.86 8.44 -24.45
CA ALA A 42 -16.92 9.79 -24.99
C ALA A 42 -16.74 9.84 -26.52
N GLY A 43 -16.06 8.84 -27.09
CA GLY A 43 -15.89 8.67 -28.54
C GLY A 43 -17.02 7.88 -29.23
N GLU A 44 -17.77 7.05 -28.50
CA GLU A 44 -18.71 6.08 -29.10
C GLU A 44 -20.21 6.43 -28.98
N MET A 45 -20.73 7.10 -27.94
CA MET A 45 -22.20 7.27 -27.86
C MET A 45 -22.74 8.30 -26.83
N GLY A 46 -23.85 8.97 -27.21
CA GLY A 46 -24.83 9.54 -26.27
C GLY A 46 -25.16 11.03 -26.47
N GLY A 47 -26.44 11.41 -26.31
CA GLY A 47 -26.84 12.82 -26.33
C GLY A 47 -26.08 13.65 -25.28
N VAL A 48 -26.00 14.98 -25.48
CA VAL A 48 -25.17 15.94 -24.72
C VAL A 48 -25.18 15.73 -23.19
N GLU A 49 -26.31 15.30 -22.62
CA GLU A 49 -26.46 15.06 -21.20
C GLU A 49 -25.68 13.83 -20.69
N ALA A 50 -25.68 12.72 -21.45
CA ALA A 50 -24.93 11.52 -21.07
C ALA A 50 -23.42 11.80 -21.08
N ALA A 51 -22.93 12.52 -22.10
CA ALA A 51 -21.53 12.94 -22.18
C ALA A 51 -21.10 13.82 -20.99
N ARG A 52 -21.96 14.73 -20.52
CA ARG A 52 -21.68 15.56 -19.33
C ARG A 52 -21.63 14.74 -18.04
N ILE A 53 -22.52 13.75 -17.90
CA ILE A 53 -22.51 12.85 -16.73
C ILE A 53 -21.23 12.02 -16.73
N ASP A 54 -20.84 11.47 -17.87
CA ASP A 54 -19.61 10.68 -18.01
C ASP A 54 -18.36 11.53 -17.75
N GLU A 55 -18.30 12.77 -18.25
CA GLU A 55 -17.22 13.72 -17.94
C GLU A 55 -17.13 13.99 -16.43
N ARG A 56 -18.27 14.20 -15.77
CA ARG A 56 -18.31 14.41 -14.32
C ARG A 56 -17.87 13.17 -13.55
N ALA A 57 -18.28 11.98 -14.00
CA ALA A 57 -17.88 10.71 -13.40
C ALA A 57 -16.37 10.47 -13.55
N ALA A 58 -15.80 10.76 -14.72
CA ALA A 58 -14.36 10.70 -14.96
C ALA A 58 -13.59 11.66 -14.03
N HIS A 59 -14.07 12.89 -13.85
CA HIS A 59 -13.46 13.84 -12.94
C HIS A 59 -13.45 13.35 -11.48
N ILE A 60 -14.56 12.78 -11.01
CA ILE A 60 -14.64 12.17 -9.67
C ILE A 60 -13.66 10.98 -9.56
N MET A 61 -13.62 10.13 -10.59
CA MET A 61 -12.75 8.95 -10.63
C MET A 61 -11.27 9.33 -10.59
N HIS A 62 -10.87 10.45 -11.21
CA HIS A 62 -9.52 11.00 -11.09
C HIS A 62 -9.15 11.33 -9.63
N GLY A 63 -10.06 11.94 -8.88
CA GLY A 63 -9.86 12.23 -7.46
C GLY A 63 -9.72 10.95 -6.63
N VAL A 64 -10.59 9.96 -6.87
CA VAL A 64 -10.53 8.65 -6.23
C VAL A 64 -9.21 7.93 -6.53
N LEU A 65 -8.77 7.93 -7.79
CA LEU A 65 -7.49 7.37 -8.21
C LEU A 65 -6.32 8.04 -7.48
N GLY A 66 -6.33 9.37 -7.33
CA GLY A 66 -5.33 10.12 -6.57
C GLY A 66 -5.22 9.61 -5.14
N SER A 67 -6.34 9.55 -4.41
CA SER A 67 -6.36 9.07 -3.02
C SER A 67 -5.85 7.63 -2.88
N TRP A 68 -6.17 6.75 -3.84
CA TRP A 68 -5.66 5.38 -3.82
C TRP A 68 -4.18 5.29 -4.16
N ARG A 69 -3.67 6.12 -5.07
CA ARG A 69 -2.22 6.21 -5.35
C ARG A 69 -1.45 6.70 -4.14
N ASP A 70 -1.94 7.72 -3.44
CA ASP A 70 -1.33 8.21 -2.20
C ASP A 70 -1.32 7.13 -1.12
N THR A 71 -2.45 6.43 -0.94
CA THR A 71 -2.55 5.30 -0.01
C THR A 71 -1.57 4.18 -0.37
N LEU A 72 -1.43 3.84 -1.66
CA LEU A 72 -0.51 2.82 -2.14
C LEU A 72 0.95 3.22 -1.90
N SER A 73 1.29 4.50 -2.08
CA SER A 73 2.61 5.04 -1.75
C SER A 73 2.91 4.84 -0.27
N LEU A 74 2.01 5.30 0.61
CA LEU A 74 2.16 5.16 2.05
C LEU A 74 2.35 3.70 2.48
N LEU A 75 1.56 2.77 1.95
CA LEU A 75 1.70 1.34 2.25
C LEU A 75 3.05 0.78 1.79
N THR A 76 3.54 1.23 0.64
CA THR A 76 4.84 0.81 0.10
C THR A 76 6.00 1.36 0.94
N ASP A 77 5.92 2.61 1.36
CA ASP A 77 6.92 3.25 2.22
C ASP A 77 6.99 2.55 3.59
N HIS A 78 5.84 2.24 4.20
CA HIS A 78 5.80 1.54 5.49
C HIS A 78 6.41 0.13 5.45
N LEU A 79 6.22 -0.59 4.35
CA LEU A 79 6.84 -1.90 4.17
C LEU A 79 8.36 -1.77 3.99
N THR A 80 8.79 -0.80 3.19
CA THR A 80 10.20 -0.50 2.95
C THR A 80 10.93 -0.14 4.25
N ASP A 81 10.36 0.77 5.05
CA ASP A 81 10.92 1.17 6.35
C ASP A 81 11.01 0.00 7.33
N ARG A 82 10.02 -0.90 7.33
CA ARG A 82 10.05 -2.11 8.15
C ARG A 82 11.12 -3.10 7.71
N ASP A 83 11.31 -3.29 6.41
CA ASP A 83 12.36 -4.17 5.89
C ASP A 83 13.75 -3.64 6.28
N PHE A 84 13.95 -2.32 6.23
CA PHE A 84 15.17 -1.68 6.72
C PHE A 84 15.37 -1.86 8.23
N ALA A 85 14.32 -1.68 9.04
CA ALA A 85 14.39 -1.88 10.48
C ALA A 85 14.74 -3.34 10.85
N ALA A 86 14.07 -4.31 10.22
CA ALA A 86 14.34 -5.73 10.43
C ALA A 86 15.78 -6.12 10.04
N SER A 87 16.29 -5.57 8.93
CA SER A 87 17.68 -5.78 8.50
C SER A 87 18.70 -5.21 9.49
N SER A 88 18.43 -4.01 10.05
CA SER A 88 19.28 -3.37 11.06
C SER A 88 19.33 -4.16 12.38
N ASP A 89 18.18 -4.70 12.81
CA ASP A 89 18.09 -5.53 14.01
C ASP A 89 18.89 -6.83 13.86
N VAL A 90 18.81 -7.49 12.71
CA VAL A 90 19.61 -8.69 12.40
C VAL A 90 21.11 -8.38 12.44
N TRP A 91 21.54 -7.27 11.85
CA TRP A 91 22.93 -6.84 11.90
C TRP A 91 23.43 -6.55 13.31
N THR A 92 22.57 -5.95 14.15
CA THR A 92 22.89 -5.67 15.55
C THR A 92 23.03 -6.97 16.35
N VAL A 93 22.12 -7.92 16.18
CA VAL A 93 22.18 -9.24 16.81
C VAL A 93 23.44 -10.00 16.39
N MET A 94 23.79 -10.02 15.10
CA MET A 94 25.02 -10.65 14.62
C MET A 94 26.27 -10.01 15.25
N ARG A 95 26.31 -8.67 15.37
CA ARG A 95 27.44 -7.96 15.99
C ARG A 95 27.58 -8.27 17.49
N THR A 96 26.47 -8.35 18.21
CA THR A 96 26.46 -8.71 19.63
C THR A 96 26.86 -10.18 19.83
N ALA A 97 26.40 -11.09 18.96
CA ALA A 97 26.83 -12.48 19.00
C ALA A 97 28.33 -12.63 18.72
N ALA A 98 28.86 -11.89 17.74
CA ALA A 98 30.28 -11.90 17.38
C ALA A 98 31.17 -11.37 18.52
N THR A 99 30.78 -10.27 19.17
CA THR A 99 31.53 -9.71 20.33
C THR A 99 31.45 -10.63 21.55
N ARG A 100 30.30 -11.28 21.78
CA ARG A 100 30.15 -12.24 22.88
C ARG A 100 31.00 -13.51 22.69
N ASN A 101 31.08 -14.03 21.46
CA ASN A 101 31.97 -15.15 21.14
C ASN A 101 33.45 -14.78 21.27
N ALA A 102 33.84 -13.56 20.89
CA ALA A 102 35.21 -13.09 21.08
C ALA A 102 35.61 -13.01 22.56
N ALA A 103 34.70 -12.54 23.43
CA ALA A 103 34.94 -12.45 24.87
C ALA A 103 35.06 -13.82 25.57
N ILE A 104 34.32 -14.83 25.10
CA ILE A 104 34.38 -16.20 25.64
C ILE A 104 35.71 -16.87 25.28
N ASN A 105 36.21 -16.66 24.05
CA ASN A 105 37.48 -17.24 23.62
C ASN A 105 38.69 -16.62 24.33
N THR A 106 38.62 -15.37 24.78
CA THR A 106 39.70 -14.73 25.57
C THR A 106 39.76 -15.13 27.04
N GLN A 107 38.80 -15.92 27.54
CA GLN A 107 38.79 -16.41 28.93
C GLN A 107 39.22 -17.89 29.06
N LEU A 108 39.55 -18.54 27.94
CA LEU A 108 39.97 -19.95 27.89
C LEU A 108 41.48 -20.13 27.61
N ASP A 109 42.23 -19.04 27.55
CA ASP A 109 43.70 -18.99 27.58
C ASP A 109 44.18 -18.55 28.98
#